data_AF-A0A3P7NHT6-F1
#
_entry.id   AF-A0A3P7NHT6-F1
#
_cell.length_a   1.000
_cell.length_b   1.000
_cell.length_c   1.000
_cell.angle_alpha   90.00
_cell.angle_beta   90.00
_cell.angle_gamma   90.00
#
_symmetry.space_group_name_H-M   'P 1'
#
loop_
_entity.id
_entity.type
_entity.pdbx_description
1 polymer ?
#
loop_
_entity_poly.entity_id
_entity_poly.type
_entity_poly.pdbx_seq_one_letter_code
_entity_poly.pdbx_strand_id
1 'polypeptide(L)'
;MHRDLTLAAVCLHVVGVFLIIYQAGRLYECSYKCNLEDWAKKMHVITGIAATALVLVQPIIAAVRPGPNSVLRPLYNWTHWFFGMTAWALAC
;
A
#
# COMPACT_ATOMS: atom_id res chain seq x y z
N MET A 1 -12.78 1.08 -16.87
CA MET A 1 -12.42 -0.23 -16.29
C MET A 1 -11.17 -0.19 -15.41
N HIS A 2 -9.95 0.12 -15.90
CA HIS A 2 -8.75 0.09 -15.01
C HIS A 2 -8.83 1.07 -13.83
N ARG A 3 -9.22 2.33 -14.09
CA ARG A 3 -9.30 3.39 -13.07
C ARG A 3 -10.38 3.15 -12.01
N ASP A 4 -11.49 2.55 -12.41
CA ASP A 4 -12.64 2.26 -11.54
C ASP A 4 -12.32 1.10 -10.58
N LEU A 5 -11.57 0.10 -11.07
CA LEU A 5 -11.07 -1.00 -10.25
C LEU A 5 -10.01 -0.54 -9.25
N THR A 6 -9.11 0.38 -9.64
CA THR A 6 -8.12 0.97 -8.71
C THR A 6 -8.81 1.76 -7.60
N LEU A 7 -9.85 2.55 -7.93
CA LEU A 7 -10.63 3.28 -6.93
C LEU A 7 -11.36 2.33 -5.98
N ALA A 8 -12.02 1.30 -6.50
CA ALA A 8 -12.68 0.28 -5.68
C ALA A 8 -11.70 -0.45 -4.76
N ALA A 9 -10.51 -0.81 -5.27
CA ALA A 9 -9.46 -1.44 -4.49
C ALA A 9 -8.96 -0.52 -3.36
N VAL A 10 -8.75 0.77 -3.61
CA VAL A 10 -8.37 1.75 -2.57
C VAL A 10 -9.46 1.87 -1.50
N CYS A 11 -10.74 1.96 -1.90
CA CYS A 11 -11.85 2.01 -0.94
C CYS A 11 -11.90 0.75 -0.05
N LEU A 12 -11.83 -0.44 -0.65
CA LEU A 12 -11.80 -1.70 0.09
C LEU A 12 -10.60 -1.79 1.02
N HIS A 13 -9.43 -1.32 0.57
CA HIS A 13 -8.19 -1.31 1.37
C HIS A 13 -8.31 -0.41 2.60
N VAL A 14 -8.82 0.82 2.44
CA VAL A 14 -9.04 1.76 3.55
C VAL A 14 -10.02 1.19 4.57
N VAL A 15 -11.13 0.58 4.09
CA VAL A 15 -12.11 -0.08 4.96
C VAL A 15 -11.48 -1.27 5.69
N GLY A 16 -10.70 -2.11 5.00
CA GLY A 16 -10.00 -3.25 5.59
C GLY A 16 -9.03 -2.84 6.70
N VAL A 17 -8.19 -1.83 6.47
CA VAL A 17 -7.26 -1.31 7.47
C VAL A 17 -8.00 -0.74 8.68
N PHE A 18 -9.09 0.01 8.44
CA PHE A 18 -9.91 0.54 9.52
C PHE A 18 -10.51 -0.58 10.39
N LEU A 19 -11.06 -1.62 9.77
CA LEU A 19 -11.62 -2.79 10.48
C LEU A 19 -10.54 -3.54 11.27
N ILE A 20 -9.34 -3.71 10.72
CA ILE A 20 -8.22 -4.36 11.41
C ILE A 20 -7.82 -3.56 12.65
N ILE A 21 -7.66 -2.24 12.53
CA ILE A 21 -7.31 -1.38 13.67
C ILE A 21 -8.43 -1.37 14.72
N TYR A 22 -9.69 -1.32 14.29
CA TYR A 22 -10.85 -1.37 15.18
C TYR A 22 -10.92 -2.69 15.95
N GLN A 23 -10.70 -3.83 15.29
CA GLN A 23 -10.70 -5.17 15.90
C GLN A 23 -9.49 -5.39 16.80
N ALA A 24 -8.30 -4.93 16.39
CA ALA A 24 -7.07 -5.14 17.15
C ALA A 24 -7.00 -4.26 18.41
N GLY A 25 -7.67 -3.11 18.41
CA GLY A 25 -7.70 -2.16 19.53
C GLY A 25 -6.35 -1.52 19.88
N ARG A 26 -5.25 -1.97 19.28
CA ARG A 26 -3.87 -1.46 19.43
C ARG A 26 -3.06 -1.72 18.15
N LEU A 27 -2.10 -0.83 17.86
CA LEU A 27 -1.27 -0.92 16.64
C LEU A 27 -0.13 -1.93 16.76
N TYR A 28 0.53 -2.03 17.91
CA TYR A 28 1.53 -3.06 18.21
C TYR A 28 1.87 -3.04 19.70
N GLU A 29 2.12 -4.20 20.30
CA GLU A 29 2.77 -4.30 21.62
C GLU A 29 3.72 -5.50 21.62
N CYS A 30 4.97 -5.27 21.19
CA CYS A 30 6.02 -6.22 21.49
C CYS A 30 7.34 -5.48 21.74
N SER A 31 7.88 -5.67 22.96
CA SER A 31 9.16 -5.11 23.43
C SER A 31 10.35 -5.96 22.93
N TYR A 32 11.58 -5.58 23.23
CA TYR A 32 12.81 -6.16 22.66
C TYR A 32 13.05 -7.68 22.87
N LYS A 33 12.18 -8.38 23.61
CA LYS A 33 12.19 -9.85 23.84
C LYS A 33 10.99 -10.54 23.17
N CYS A 34 10.77 -10.34 21.88
CA CYS A 34 9.73 -11.06 21.15
C CYS A 34 10.16 -12.50 20.83
N ASN A 35 9.26 -13.46 20.99
CA ASN A 35 9.44 -14.81 20.45
C ASN A 35 9.24 -14.77 18.91
N LEU A 36 9.60 -15.84 18.18
CA LEU A 36 9.55 -15.84 16.71
C LEU A 36 8.16 -15.48 16.14
N GLU A 37 7.09 -15.97 16.79
CA GLU A 37 5.71 -15.68 16.39
C GLU A 37 5.31 -14.22 16.58
N ASP A 38 5.77 -13.58 17.66
CA ASP A 38 5.47 -12.17 17.95
C ASP A 38 6.27 -11.24 17.05
N TRP A 39 7.49 -11.64 16.69
CA TRP A 39 8.28 -10.96 15.67
C TRP A 39 7.58 -11.02 14.30
N ALA A 40 7.06 -12.18 13.89
CA ALA A 40 6.35 -12.32 12.63
C ALA A 40 5.09 -11.44 12.56
N LYS A 41 4.29 -11.40 13.65
CA LYS A 41 3.13 -10.50 13.76
C LYS A 41 3.52 -9.03 13.65
N LYS A 42 4.62 -8.62 14.30
CA LYS A 42 5.14 -7.25 14.20
C LYS A 42 5.56 -6.91 12.78
N MET A 43 6.29 -7.81 12.11
CA MET A 43 6.72 -7.60 10.73
C MET A 43 5.53 -7.52 9.78
N HIS A 44 4.50 -8.36 9.95
CA HIS A 44 3.25 -8.29 9.19
C HIS A 44 2.56 -6.92 9.32
N VAL A 45 2.47 -6.37 10.53
CA VAL A 45 1.88 -5.04 10.73
C VAL A 45 2.73 -3.95 10.05
N ILE A 46 4.06 -4.01 10.17
CA ILE A 46 4.96 -3.02 9.55
C ILE A 46 4.87 -3.08 8.02
N THR A 47 4.97 -4.28 7.43
CA THR A 47 4.88 -4.44 5.97
C THR A 47 3.48 -4.08 5.46
N GLY A 48 2.42 -4.41 6.21
CA GLY A 48 1.05 -4.02 5.90
C GLY A 48 0.83 -2.49 5.93
N ILE A 49 1.40 -1.77 6.89
CA ILE A 49 1.36 -0.31 6.93
C ILE A 49 2.14 0.28 5.75
N ALA A 50 3.33 -0.25 5.45
CA ALA A 50 4.14 0.20 4.31
C ALA A 50 3.43 -0.03 2.97
N ALA A 51 2.84 -1.21 2.77
CA ALA A 51 2.03 -1.53 1.59
C ALA A 51 0.81 -0.61 1.47
N THR A 52 0.14 -0.30 2.59
CA THR A 52 -1.00 0.63 2.65
C THR A 52 -0.59 2.03 2.18
N ALA A 53 0.53 2.55 2.66
CA ALA A 53 1.03 3.87 2.25
C ALA A 53 1.30 3.91 0.74
N LEU A 54 1.92 2.88 0.19
CA LEU A 54 2.24 2.80 -1.25
C LEU A 54 0.98 2.71 -2.12
N VAL A 55 -0.05 1.95 -1.69
CA VAL A 55 -1.35 1.87 -2.39
C VAL A 55 -2.08 3.22 -2.41
N LEU A 56 -1.96 4.04 -1.36
CA LEU A 56 -2.56 5.38 -1.34
C LEU A 56 -1.83 6.39 -2.25
N VAL A 57 -0.55 6.18 -2.52
CA VAL A 57 0.23 7.02 -3.45
C VAL A 57 -0.13 6.70 -4.92
N GLN A 58 -0.51 5.47 -5.23
CA GLN A 58 -0.89 5.03 -6.59
C GLN A 58 -1.98 5.91 -7.26
N PRO A 59 -3.12 6.24 -6.63
CA PRO A 59 -4.12 7.12 -7.23
C PRO A 59 -3.64 8.57 -7.39
N ILE A 60 -2.75 9.05 -6.51
CA ILE A 60 -2.17 10.40 -6.63
C ILE A 60 -1.28 10.47 -7.86
N ILE A 61 -0.39 9.48 -8.03
CA ILE A 61 0.43 9.35 -9.24
C ILE A 61 -0.49 9.25 -10.46
N ALA A 62 -1.51 8.40 -10.43
CA ALA A 62 -2.44 8.22 -11.56
C ALA A 62 -3.21 9.50 -11.93
N ALA A 63 -3.47 10.40 -10.99
CA ALA A 63 -4.13 11.68 -11.24
C ALA A 63 -3.24 12.67 -12.01
N VAL A 64 -1.92 12.65 -11.77
CA VAL A 64 -0.95 13.52 -12.45
C VAL A 64 -0.45 12.95 -13.78
N ARG A 65 -1.18 11.99 -14.37
CA ARG A 65 -0.80 11.30 -15.61
C ARG A 65 -0.57 12.31 -16.75
N PRO A 66 0.65 12.37 -17.33
CA PRO A 66 0.93 13.26 -18.44
C PRO A 66 0.23 12.85 -19.75
N GLY A 67 -0.02 13.86 -20.59
CA GLY A 67 -0.61 13.70 -21.92
C GLY A 67 0.16 12.73 -22.84
N PRO A 68 -0.47 12.24 -23.92
CA PRO A 68 0.07 11.19 -24.78
C PRO A 68 1.45 11.52 -25.40
N ASN A 69 1.72 12.80 -25.67
CA ASN A 69 2.95 13.25 -26.34
C ASN A 69 3.97 13.90 -25.38
N SER A 70 3.79 13.74 -24.06
CA SER A 70 4.70 14.33 -23.08
C SER A 70 5.98 13.50 -22.92
N VAL A 71 7.13 14.18 -22.92
CA VAL A 71 8.45 13.58 -22.65
C VAL A 71 8.58 12.98 -21.24
N LEU A 72 7.69 13.34 -20.31
CA LEU A 72 7.66 12.84 -18.93
C LEU A 72 6.93 11.49 -18.79
N ARG A 73 6.27 11.01 -19.86
CA ARG A 73 5.45 9.79 -19.84
C ARG A 73 6.26 8.50 -19.54
N PRO A 74 7.49 8.31 -20.04
CA PRO A 74 8.32 7.17 -19.66
C PRO A 74 8.66 7.17 -18.17
N LEU A 75 9.00 8.34 -17.62
CA LEU A 75 9.31 8.51 -16.20
C LEU A 75 8.09 8.18 -15.32
N TYR A 76 6.92 8.72 -15.70
CA TYR A 76 5.64 8.43 -15.05
C TYR A 76 5.33 6.92 -15.05
N ASN A 77 5.48 6.24 -16.19
CA ASN A 77 5.19 4.81 -16.29
C ASN A 77 6.12 4.00 -15.38
N TRP A 78 7.41 4.33 -15.35
CA TRP A 78 8.38 3.66 -14.48
C TRP A 78 8.09 3.88 -13.00
N THR A 79 7.75 5.11 -12.59
CA THR A 79 7.39 5.38 -11.20
C THR A 79 6.10 4.68 -10.81
N HIS A 80 5.05 4.80 -11.63
CA HIS A 80 3.78 4.15 -11.38
C HIS A 80 3.91 2.62 -11.30
N TRP A 81 4.71 2.01 -12.19
CA TRP A 81 5.00 0.59 -12.15
C TRP A 81 5.80 0.20 -10.90
N PHE A 82 6.88 0.92 -10.59
CA PHE A 82 7.75 0.62 -9.46
C PHE A 82 6.97 0.63 -8.13
N PHE A 83 6.22 1.69 -7.85
CA PHE A 83 5.41 1.79 -6.64
C PHE A 83 4.34 0.70 -6.57
N GLY A 84 3.73 0.34 -7.71
CA GLY A 84 2.77 -0.77 -7.79
C GLY A 84 3.39 -2.12 -7.47
N MET A 85 4.56 -2.43 -8.03
CA MET A 85 5.24 -3.70 -7.77
C MET A 85 5.78 -3.80 -6.35
N THR A 86 6.30 -2.70 -5.78
CA THR A 86 6.74 -2.67 -4.37
C THR A 86 5.57 -2.85 -3.41
N ALA A 87 4.43 -2.20 -3.68
CA ALA A 87 3.22 -2.39 -2.87
C ALA A 87 2.75 -3.85 -2.91
N TRP A 88 2.77 -4.47 -4.09
CA TRP A 88 2.41 -5.89 -4.25
C TRP A 88 3.38 -6.81 -3.50
N ALA A 89 4.68 -6.59 -3.62
CA ALA A 89 5.69 -7.42 -2.95
C ALA A 89 5.64 -7.33 -1.41
N LEU A 90 5.26 -6.18 -0.85
CA LEU A 90 5.11 -6.00 0.61
C LEU A 90 3.80 -6.54 1.16
N ALA A 91 2.82 -6.78 0.29
CA ALA A 91 1.51 -7.35 0.65
C ALA A 91 1.47 -8.89 0.57
N CYS A 92 2.40 -9.51 -0.18
CA CYS A 92 2.62 -10.96 -0.23
C CYS A 92 3.43 -11.46 0.97
#